data_AF-A0AAE1GQA4-F1
#
_entry.id   AF-A0AAE1GQA4-F1
#
_cell.length_a   1.000
_cell.length_b   1.000
_cell.length_c   1.000
_cell.angle_alpha   90.00
_cell.angle_beta   90.00
_cell.angle_gamma   90.00
#
_symmetry.space_group_name_H-M   'P 1'
#
loop_
_entity.id
_entity.type
_entity.pdbx_description
1 polymer ?
#
loop_
_entity_poly.entity_id
_entity_poly.type
_entity_poly.pdbx_seq_one_letter_code
_entity_poly.pdbx_strand_id
1 'polypeptide(L)'
;MSLQEGRQYDKSSSCLRGDVTLPGHQEIIRRAHDIGLHVSSITSDMGSANQALWKSFRVVVSSHSVSCGVRFLVEHEGRDKSYLTTAWFLEFVNKWFNLMSSRHPVMALSKCNRDVYQESVAHLESAVWVFENIAIGKGQWKPVQTGVILATLSVLELHVELLSMGHGYVLTSRFTQDRLDNLFGCMRMKNPVPSCLEFRQALKINTVAQFFKCPAHGR
;
A
#
# COMPACT_ATOMS: atom_id res chain seq x y z
N MET A 1 11.23 30.32 -33.95
CA MET A 1 12.57 30.51 -33.34
C MET A 1 12.37 31.23 -32.02
N SER A 2 12.96 30.71 -30.94
CA SER A 2 12.94 31.16 -29.52
C SER A 2 11.56 31.27 -28.83
N LEU A 3 11.13 30.37 -27.94
CA LEU A 3 11.66 29.92 -26.63
C LEU A 3 11.13 30.75 -25.44
N GLN A 4 10.34 30.04 -24.63
CA GLN A 4 10.22 30.07 -23.17
C GLN A 4 9.71 31.33 -22.46
N GLU A 5 8.43 31.27 -22.07
CA GLU A 5 8.03 31.70 -20.72
C GLU A 5 7.67 30.45 -19.90
N GLY A 6 8.47 30.20 -18.87
CA GLY A 6 8.38 29.04 -18.00
C GLY A 6 7.10 29.07 -17.16
N ARG A 7 6.27 28.04 -17.34
CA ARG A 7 5.37 27.60 -16.28
C ARG A 7 6.23 27.19 -15.11
N GLN A 8 6.17 27.98 -14.04
CA GLN A 8 6.69 27.60 -12.74
C GLN A 8 5.86 26.40 -12.25
N TYR A 9 6.35 25.21 -12.55
CA TYR A 9 5.88 23.96 -11.98
C TYR A 9 6.29 23.96 -10.51
N ASP A 10 5.31 24.12 -9.62
CA ASP A 10 5.45 23.69 -8.23
C ASP A 10 5.37 22.16 -8.20
N LYS A 11 6.46 21.53 -8.66
CA LYS A 11 6.74 20.11 -8.48
C LYS A 11 7.95 20.04 -7.55
N SER A 12 7.74 19.67 -6.30
CA SER A 12 8.55 18.66 -5.64
C SER A 12 8.18 18.49 -4.17
N SER A 13 7.94 17.23 -3.81
CA SER A 13 8.47 16.61 -2.59
C SER A 13 8.08 17.24 -1.25
N SER A 14 6.93 16.81 -0.74
CA SER A 14 6.77 16.58 0.69
C SER A 14 6.75 15.07 0.99
N CYS A 15 7.65 14.30 0.37
CA CYS A 15 8.48 13.42 1.20
C CYS A 15 9.31 14.40 2.03
N LEU A 16 8.73 14.87 3.14
CA LEU A 16 9.43 15.74 4.05
C LEU A 16 10.60 14.93 4.60
N ARG A 17 11.79 15.15 4.02
CA ARG A 17 12.96 15.48 4.83
C ARG A 17 12.44 16.30 6.01
N GLY A 18 12.68 15.79 7.22
CA GLY A 18 11.97 16.14 8.44
C GLY A 18 11.66 17.63 8.56
N ASP A 19 10.48 17.95 9.10
CA ASP A 19 10.28 19.09 10.02
C ASP A 19 8.80 19.47 10.28
N VAL A 20 7.80 18.67 9.88
CA VAL A 20 6.43 18.86 10.44
C VAL A 20 5.77 17.52 10.75
N THR A 21 6.37 16.74 11.63
CA THR A 21 5.63 15.73 12.38
C THR A 21 4.84 16.45 13.47
N LEU A 22 3.51 16.23 13.52
CA LEU A 22 2.67 16.78 14.60
C LEU A 22 3.31 16.44 15.95
N PRO A 23 3.26 17.32 16.96
CA PRO A 23 3.95 17.12 18.24
C PRO A 23 3.69 15.74 18.88
N GLY A 24 2.47 15.21 18.70
CA GLY A 24 2.09 13.88 19.17
C GLY A 24 2.83 12.72 18.46
N HIS A 25 3.10 12.83 17.16
CA HIS A 25 3.85 11.80 16.42
C HIS A 25 5.33 11.78 16.84
N GLN A 26 5.94 12.95 17.01
CA GLN A 26 7.32 13.06 17.47
C GLN A 26 7.50 12.41 18.85
N GLU A 27 6.57 12.65 19.76
CA GLU A 27 6.62 12.04 21.09
C GLU A 27 6.47 10.51 21.04
N ILE A 28 5.62 9.96 20.17
CA ILE A 28 5.49 8.51 20.00
C ILE A 28 6.78 7.90 19.45
N ILE A 29 7.38 8.53 18.42
CA ILE A 29 8.64 8.07 17.81
C ILE A 29 9.76 8.12 18.86
N ARG A 30 9.86 9.23 19.60
CA ARG A 30 10.85 9.41 20.66
C ARG A 30 10.71 8.33 21.73
N ARG A 31 9.50 8.07 22.22
CA ARG A 31 9.25 6.99 23.20
C ARG A 31 9.57 5.61 22.67
N ALA A 32 9.28 5.34 21.39
CA ALA A 32 9.65 4.07 20.76
C ALA A 32 11.17 3.90 20.72
N HIS A 33 11.89 4.96 20.36
CA HIS A 33 13.35 4.97 20.36
C HIS A 33 13.94 4.78 21.77
N ASP A 34 13.38 5.44 22.79
CA ASP A 34 13.83 5.31 24.19
C ASP A 34 13.73 3.87 24.72
N ILE A 35 12.79 3.06 24.21
CA ILE A 35 12.65 1.64 24.54
C ILE A 35 13.41 0.71 23.59
N GLY A 36 14.25 1.26 22.71
CA GLY A 36 15.12 0.51 21.79
C GLY A 36 14.46 0.10 20.46
N LEU A 37 13.30 0.65 20.11
CA LEU A 37 12.66 0.39 18.81
C LEU A 37 13.08 1.43 17.77
N HIS A 38 13.45 0.97 16.57
CA HIS A 38 13.69 1.83 15.42
C HIS A 38 12.43 1.94 14.56
N VAL A 39 11.95 3.16 14.33
CA VAL A 39 10.77 3.43 13.49
C VAL A 39 11.24 3.82 12.09
N SER A 40 11.21 2.87 11.15
CA SER A 40 11.63 3.13 9.75
C SER A 40 10.51 3.71 8.87
N SER A 41 9.24 3.52 9.22
CA SER A 41 8.12 4.00 8.39
C SER A 41 6.86 4.26 9.20
N ILE A 42 5.99 5.12 8.65
CA ILE A 42 4.67 5.47 9.19
C ILE A 42 3.65 5.35 8.06
N THR A 43 2.62 4.55 8.27
CA THR A 43 1.52 4.42 7.30
C THR A 43 0.30 5.20 7.78
N SER A 44 -0.17 6.14 6.97
CA SER A 44 -1.38 6.90 7.22
C SER A 44 -2.50 6.54 6.24
N ASP A 45 -3.74 6.77 6.66
CA ASP A 45 -4.90 6.47 5.83
C ASP A 45 -5.05 7.57 4.78
N MET A 46 -5.54 7.19 3.60
CA MET A 46 -5.94 8.16 2.60
C MET A 46 -7.42 8.48 2.82
N GLY A 47 -7.79 9.76 2.79
CA GLY A 47 -9.16 10.21 3.10
C GLY A 47 -10.27 9.42 2.39
N SER A 48 -11.48 9.48 2.94
CA SER A 48 -12.63 8.61 2.64
C SER A 48 -12.95 8.39 1.14
N ALA A 49 -12.70 9.39 0.28
CA ALA A 49 -12.89 9.27 -1.17
C ALA A 49 -11.95 8.25 -1.84
N ASN A 50 -10.71 8.14 -1.39
CA ASN A 50 -9.76 7.15 -1.90
C ASN A 50 -10.10 5.75 -1.41
N GLN A 51 -10.52 5.61 -0.15
CA GLN A 51 -10.97 4.32 0.38
C GLN A 51 -12.18 3.76 -0.36
N ALA A 52 -13.13 4.61 -0.76
CA ALA A 52 -14.27 4.19 -1.56
C ALA A 52 -13.83 3.64 -2.93
N LEU A 53 -12.91 4.32 -3.61
CA LEU A 53 -12.32 3.87 -4.87
C LEU A 53 -11.60 2.54 -4.71
N TRP A 54 -10.77 2.38 -3.67
CA TRP A 54 -10.06 1.14 -3.38
C TRP A 54 -11.00 -0.01 -3.00
N LYS A 55 -12.11 0.28 -2.31
CA LYS A 55 -13.18 -0.70 -2.04
C LYS A 55 -13.88 -1.14 -3.32
N SER A 56 -14.07 -0.25 -4.29
CA SER A 56 -14.61 -0.59 -5.62
C SER A 56 -13.61 -1.40 -6.46
N PHE A 57 -12.31 -1.12 -6.36
CA PHE A 57 -11.24 -1.91 -6.99
C PHE A 57 -10.86 -3.18 -6.22
N ARG A 58 -11.51 -3.45 -5.09
CA ARG A 58 -11.08 -4.52 -4.18
C ARG A 58 -11.23 -5.89 -4.84
N VAL A 59 -10.07 -6.50 -5.14
CA VAL A 59 -9.68 -7.91 -5.40
C VAL A 59 -10.55 -8.78 -6.32
N VAL A 60 -11.87 -8.63 -6.37
CA VAL A 60 -12.74 -9.43 -7.25
C VAL A 60 -12.65 -8.92 -8.70
N VAL A 61 -12.70 -7.60 -8.91
CA VAL A 61 -12.75 -6.99 -10.25
C VAL A 61 -11.37 -6.91 -10.90
N SER A 62 -10.33 -6.51 -10.15
CA SER A 62 -8.94 -6.43 -10.63
C SER A 62 -8.19 -7.72 -10.31
N SER A 63 -8.69 -8.85 -10.81
CA SER A 63 -8.08 -10.16 -10.66
C SER A 63 -7.55 -10.69 -12.00
N HIS A 64 -6.56 -11.58 -11.94
CA HIS A 64 -6.04 -12.27 -13.12
C HIS A 64 -7.15 -13.06 -13.85
N SER A 65 -8.06 -13.70 -13.10
CA SER A 65 -9.20 -14.43 -13.70
C SER A 65 -10.16 -13.53 -14.46
N VAL A 66 -10.46 -12.32 -13.96
CA VAL A 66 -11.29 -11.35 -14.69
C VAL A 66 -10.58 -10.85 -15.95
N SER A 67 -9.27 -10.57 -15.89
CA SER A 67 -8.48 -10.23 -17.08
C SER A 67 -8.57 -11.33 -18.16
N CYS A 68 -8.38 -12.60 -17.78
CA CYS A 68 -8.52 -13.73 -18.68
C CYS A 68 -9.93 -13.86 -19.26
N GLY A 69 -10.97 -13.66 -18.44
CA GLY A 69 -12.36 -13.64 -18.90
C GLY A 69 -12.62 -12.55 -19.94
N VAL A 70 -12.09 -11.34 -19.72
CA VAL A 70 -12.22 -10.23 -20.70
C VAL A 70 -11.51 -10.57 -22.01
N ARG A 71 -10.30 -11.16 -21.96
CA ARG A 71 -9.59 -11.60 -23.17
C ARG A 71 -10.38 -12.65 -23.94
N PHE A 72 -10.92 -13.65 -23.23
CA PHE A 72 -11.76 -14.68 -23.82
C PHE A 72 -12.96 -14.09 -24.57
N LEU A 73 -13.65 -13.10 -23.98
CA LEU A 73 -14.78 -12.42 -24.64
C LEU A 73 -14.37 -11.68 -25.92
N VAL A 74 -13.17 -11.10 -25.96
CA VAL A 74 -12.66 -10.44 -27.18
C VAL A 74 -12.30 -11.46 -28.25
N GLU A 75 -11.61 -12.52 -27.87
CA GLU A 75 -11.06 -13.52 -28.79
C GLU A 75 -12.13 -14.47 -29.35
N HIS A 76 -13.12 -14.85 -28.54
CA HIS A 76 -14.10 -15.87 -28.88
C HIS A 76 -15.53 -15.35 -29.05
N GLU A 77 -15.91 -14.27 -28.35
CA GLU A 77 -17.28 -13.72 -28.41
C GLU A 77 -17.37 -12.45 -29.26
N GLY A 78 -16.31 -12.12 -30.02
CA GLY A 78 -16.28 -11.01 -30.97
C GLY A 78 -16.45 -9.63 -30.32
N ARG A 79 -16.10 -9.47 -29.04
CA ARG A 79 -16.15 -8.16 -28.37
C ARG A 79 -15.06 -7.23 -28.89
N ASP A 80 -15.25 -5.94 -28.69
CA ASP A 80 -14.31 -4.91 -29.12
C ASP A 80 -12.92 -5.12 -28.49
N LYS A 81 -11.87 -5.01 -29.32
CA LYS A 81 -10.47 -5.09 -28.92
C LYS A 81 -10.09 -3.99 -27.93
N SER A 82 -10.85 -2.90 -27.85
CA SER A 82 -10.68 -1.87 -26.81
C SER A 82 -10.66 -2.46 -25.39
N TYR A 83 -11.40 -3.56 -25.14
CA TYR A 83 -11.41 -4.25 -23.86
C TYR A 83 -10.09 -4.93 -23.48
N LEU A 84 -9.18 -5.20 -24.43
CA LEU A 84 -7.86 -5.74 -24.13
C LEU A 84 -7.03 -4.78 -23.28
N THR A 85 -7.20 -3.48 -23.48
CA THR A 85 -6.56 -2.44 -22.65
C THR A 85 -7.05 -2.53 -21.21
N THR A 86 -8.36 -2.77 -21.01
CA THR A 86 -8.94 -2.99 -19.68
C THR A 86 -8.39 -4.26 -19.04
N ALA A 87 -8.32 -5.37 -19.78
CA ALA A 87 -7.75 -6.63 -19.29
C ALA A 87 -6.30 -6.44 -18.84
N TRP A 88 -5.48 -5.79 -19.66
CA TRP A 88 -4.11 -5.41 -19.30
C TRP A 88 -4.05 -4.58 -18.02
N PHE A 89 -4.88 -3.54 -17.90
CA PHE A 89 -4.87 -2.67 -16.71
C PHE A 89 -5.28 -3.42 -15.44
N LEU A 90 -6.28 -4.30 -15.51
CA LEU A 90 -6.70 -5.12 -14.37
C LEU A 90 -5.58 -6.06 -13.90
N GLU A 91 -4.88 -6.70 -14.83
CA GLU A 91 -3.74 -7.56 -14.54
C GLU A 91 -2.55 -6.77 -13.97
N PHE A 92 -2.29 -5.59 -14.53
CA PHE A 92 -1.25 -4.68 -14.09
C PHE A 92 -1.45 -4.22 -12.62
N VAL A 93 -2.66 -3.77 -12.30
CA VAL A 93 -3.04 -3.36 -10.94
C VAL A 93 -3.04 -4.54 -9.98
N ASN A 94 -3.48 -5.73 -10.42
CA ASN A 94 -3.43 -6.96 -9.62
C ASN A 94 -1.98 -7.31 -9.21
N LYS A 95 -1.05 -7.29 -10.17
CA LYS A 95 0.37 -7.55 -9.88
C LYS A 95 0.96 -6.51 -8.95
N TRP A 96 0.67 -5.23 -9.16
CA TRP A 96 1.07 -4.15 -8.24
C TRP A 96 0.52 -4.39 -6.83
N PHE A 97 -0.77 -4.71 -6.70
CA PHE A 97 -1.41 -4.95 -5.41
C PHE A 97 -0.80 -6.16 -4.68
N ASN A 98 -0.51 -7.25 -5.39
CA ASN A 98 0.14 -8.42 -4.80
C ASN A 98 1.55 -8.10 -4.28
N LEU A 99 2.32 -7.29 -5.03
CA LEU A 99 3.64 -6.83 -4.59
C LEU A 99 3.54 -5.88 -3.40
N MET A 100 2.54 -5.00 -3.34
CA MET A 100 2.36 -4.02 -2.25
C MET A 100 1.70 -4.62 -1.00
N SER A 101 1.13 -5.82 -1.08
CA SER A 101 0.47 -6.52 0.03
C SER A 101 1.05 -7.91 0.33
N SER A 102 2.30 -8.13 -0.07
CA SER A 102 2.98 -9.42 0.05
C SER A 102 3.20 -9.83 1.52
N ARG A 103 2.73 -11.03 1.87
CA ARG A 103 2.78 -11.62 3.22
C ARG A 103 3.75 -12.80 3.33
N HIS A 104 4.22 -13.33 2.20
CA HIS A 104 5.04 -14.54 2.16
C HIS A 104 6.38 -14.27 1.49
N PRO A 105 7.48 -14.88 1.98
CA PRO A 105 8.82 -14.66 1.41
C PRO A 105 8.93 -14.93 -0.09
N VAL A 106 8.13 -15.86 -0.62
CA VAL A 106 8.08 -16.22 -2.05
C VAL A 106 7.73 -15.02 -2.95
N MET A 107 6.89 -14.11 -2.45
CA MET A 107 6.43 -12.91 -3.17
C MET A 107 7.03 -11.63 -2.58
N ALA A 108 8.04 -11.74 -1.73
CA ALA A 108 8.66 -10.60 -1.06
C ALA A 108 9.70 -9.94 -1.97
N LEU A 109 9.98 -8.65 -1.72
CA LEU A 109 11.12 -8.00 -2.35
C LEU A 109 12.40 -8.57 -1.72
N SER A 110 13.13 -9.39 -2.48
CA SER A 110 14.29 -10.13 -1.99
C SER A 110 15.35 -10.25 -3.07
N LYS A 111 16.63 -10.15 -2.68
CA LYS A 111 17.77 -10.36 -3.59
C LYS A 111 18.10 -11.84 -3.82
N CYS A 112 17.36 -12.78 -3.21
CA CYS A 112 17.59 -14.22 -3.37
C CYS A 112 17.37 -14.69 -4.81
N ASN A 113 16.36 -14.16 -5.50
CA ASN A 113 16.14 -14.39 -6.92
C ASN A 113 16.22 -13.04 -7.65
N ARG A 114 17.36 -12.78 -8.31
CA ARG A 114 17.62 -11.49 -8.94
C ARG A 114 16.67 -11.17 -10.09
N ASP A 115 16.25 -12.16 -10.86
CA ASP A 115 15.38 -11.95 -12.02
C ASP A 115 13.98 -11.53 -11.55
N VAL A 116 13.41 -12.27 -10.59
CA VAL A 116 12.11 -11.95 -9.98
C VAL A 116 12.16 -10.61 -9.25
N TYR A 117 13.27 -10.31 -8.58
CA TYR A 117 13.49 -9.02 -7.93
C TYR A 117 13.47 -7.87 -8.93
N GLN A 118 14.28 -7.97 -9.99
CA GLN A 118 14.39 -6.93 -11.02
C GLN A 118 13.04 -6.72 -11.71
N GLU A 119 12.32 -7.80 -12.02
CA GLU A 119 10.98 -7.75 -12.61
C GLU A 119 9.97 -7.08 -11.66
N SER A 120 10.04 -7.40 -10.38
CA SER A 120 9.14 -6.81 -9.36
C SER A 120 9.40 -5.32 -9.19
N VAL A 121 10.67 -4.90 -9.10
CA VAL A 121 11.06 -3.49 -9.01
C VAL A 121 10.64 -2.73 -10.27
N ALA A 122 10.94 -3.27 -11.46
CA ALA A 122 10.54 -2.66 -12.73
C ALA A 122 9.02 -2.52 -12.86
N HIS A 123 8.25 -3.49 -12.35
CA HIS A 123 6.79 -3.40 -12.32
C HIS A 123 6.28 -2.28 -11.39
N LEU A 124 6.90 -2.10 -10.22
CA LEU A 124 6.58 -1.01 -9.30
C LEU A 124 6.93 0.36 -9.91
N GLU A 125 8.09 0.51 -10.54
CA GLU A 125 8.47 1.72 -11.28
C GLU A 125 7.50 2.01 -12.43
N SER A 126 7.10 0.98 -13.16
CA SER A 126 6.06 1.09 -14.19
C SER A 126 4.73 1.56 -13.60
N ALA A 127 4.38 1.13 -12.38
CA ALA A 127 3.15 1.58 -11.71
C ALA A 127 3.18 3.07 -11.40
N VAL A 128 4.33 3.60 -10.97
CA VAL A 128 4.52 5.06 -10.82
C VAL A 128 4.26 5.75 -12.15
N TRP A 129 4.94 5.32 -13.22
CA TRP A 129 4.79 5.93 -14.54
C TRP A 129 3.35 5.87 -15.07
N VAL A 130 2.66 4.74 -14.94
CA VAL A 130 1.26 4.59 -15.38
C VAL A 130 0.35 5.54 -14.61
N PHE A 131 0.46 5.61 -13.28
CA PHE A 131 -0.40 6.47 -12.47
C PHE A 131 -0.07 7.96 -12.62
N GLU A 132 1.15 8.32 -13.03
CA GLU A 132 1.52 9.68 -13.41
C GLU A 132 0.88 10.13 -14.73
N ASN A 133 0.72 9.22 -15.70
CA ASN A 133 0.32 9.56 -17.06
C ASN A 133 -1.14 9.19 -17.40
N ILE A 134 -1.80 8.38 -16.56
CA ILE A 134 -3.18 8.00 -16.77
C ILE A 134 -4.14 9.17 -16.52
N ALA A 135 -5.11 9.34 -17.41
CA ALA A 135 -6.21 10.26 -17.25
C ALA A 135 -7.38 9.56 -16.54
N ILE A 136 -7.80 10.05 -15.36
CA ILE A 136 -8.93 9.49 -14.61
C ILE A 136 -10.14 10.43 -14.69
N GLY A 137 -11.27 9.92 -15.18
CA GLY A 137 -12.49 10.70 -15.38
C GLY A 137 -12.30 11.79 -16.43
N LYS A 138 -12.48 13.06 -16.04
CA LYS A 138 -12.28 14.23 -16.93
C LYS A 138 -10.81 14.61 -17.16
N GLY A 139 -9.86 13.69 -16.91
CA GLY A 139 -8.43 13.94 -17.07
C GLY A 139 -7.78 14.84 -16.01
N GLN A 140 -8.49 15.11 -14.90
CA GLN A 140 -7.91 15.83 -13.77
C GLN A 140 -7.18 14.88 -12.85
N TRP A 141 -6.08 15.36 -12.26
CA TRP A 141 -5.33 14.62 -11.25
C TRP A 141 -6.23 14.22 -10.07
N LYS A 142 -6.22 12.94 -9.72
CA LYS A 142 -7.02 12.39 -8.62
C LYS A 142 -6.14 11.98 -7.45
N PRO A 143 -6.63 12.10 -6.20
CA PRO A 143 -5.86 11.73 -5.03
C PRO A 143 -5.34 10.28 -5.05
N VAL A 144 -6.03 9.35 -5.72
CA VAL A 144 -5.54 7.98 -5.95
C VAL A 144 -4.21 7.92 -6.68
N GLN A 145 -3.96 8.81 -7.65
CA GLN A 145 -2.70 8.87 -8.39
C GLN A 145 -1.55 9.20 -7.43
N THR A 146 -1.72 10.28 -6.64
CA THR A 146 -0.78 10.61 -5.56
C THR A 146 -0.59 9.45 -4.59
N GLY A 147 -1.67 8.77 -4.21
CA GLY A 147 -1.63 7.64 -3.29
C GLY A 147 -0.78 6.48 -3.77
N VAL A 148 -1.02 6.02 -5.00
CA VAL A 148 -0.25 4.93 -5.61
C VAL A 148 1.20 5.33 -5.76
N ILE A 149 1.47 6.53 -6.27
CA ILE A 149 2.82 7.02 -6.51
C ILE A 149 3.60 7.10 -5.19
N LEU A 150 3.06 7.77 -4.18
CA LEU A 150 3.73 7.92 -2.89
C LEU A 150 3.95 6.57 -2.21
N ALA A 151 2.93 5.71 -2.13
CA ALA A 151 3.07 4.40 -1.50
C ALA A 151 4.14 3.55 -2.21
N THR A 152 4.15 3.57 -3.54
CA THR A 152 5.10 2.79 -4.35
C THR A 152 6.52 3.32 -4.19
N LEU A 153 6.72 4.63 -4.27
CA LEU A 153 8.04 5.25 -4.05
C LEU A 153 8.56 4.99 -2.63
N SER A 154 7.71 5.12 -1.61
CA SER A 154 8.11 4.80 -0.23
C SER A 154 8.55 3.34 -0.07
N VAL A 155 7.85 2.38 -0.69
CA VAL A 155 8.28 0.98 -0.68
C VAL A 155 9.58 0.78 -1.46
N LEU A 156 9.75 1.46 -2.59
CA LEU A 156 10.97 1.42 -3.39
C LEU A 156 12.19 1.96 -2.61
N GLU A 157 12.03 3.03 -1.84
CA GLU A 157 13.14 3.55 -1.02
C GLU A 157 13.39 2.65 0.20
N LEU A 158 12.34 2.31 0.95
CA LEU A 158 12.44 1.51 2.17
C LEU A 158 13.02 0.12 1.92
N HIS A 159 12.67 -0.55 0.81
CA HIS A 159 13.21 -1.88 0.57
C HIS A 159 14.71 -1.84 0.29
N VAL A 160 15.21 -0.81 -0.41
CA VAL A 160 16.66 -0.66 -0.65
C VAL A 160 17.38 -0.49 0.68
N GLU A 161 16.87 0.39 1.54
CA GLU A 161 17.43 0.63 2.87
C GLU A 161 17.44 -0.66 3.71
N LEU A 162 16.29 -1.33 3.85
CA LEU A 162 16.17 -2.54 4.67
C LEU A 162 17.05 -3.69 4.14
N LEU A 163 17.12 -3.88 2.82
CA LEU A 163 18.02 -4.89 2.25
C LEU A 163 19.49 -4.51 2.44
N SER A 164 19.84 -3.22 2.47
CA SER A 164 21.20 -2.75 2.76
C SER A 164 21.59 -2.96 4.23
N MET A 165 20.62 -2.95 5.15
CA MET A 165 20.79 -3.30 6.57
C MET A 165 20.99 -4.81 6.81
N GLY A 166 20.99 -5.63 5.75
CA GLY A 166 21.25 -7.07 5.83
C GLY A 166 19.99 -7.94 5.95
N HIS A 167 18.78 -7.37 5.80
CA HIS A 167 17.56 -8.17 5.72
C HIS A 167 17.53 -8.99 4.42
N GLY A 168 17.17 -10.28 4.49
CA GLY A 168 17.12 -11.15 3.31
C GLY A 168 15.93 -10.87 2.37
N TYR A 169 14.85 -10.30 2.90
CA TYR A 169 13.65 -9.93 2.15
C TYR A 169 12.81 -8.91 2.91
N VAL A 170 11.90 -8.23 2.20
CA VAL A 170 10.97 -7.23 2.76
C VAL A 170 9.53 -7.62 2.46
N LEU A 171 8.72 -7.74 3.52
CA LEU A 171 7.28 -8.02 3.43
C LEU A 171 6.49 -6.71 3.40
N THR A 172 6.04 -6.31 2.22
CA THR A 172 5.33 -5.04 1.99
C THR A 172 3.98 -4.96 2.70
N SER A 173 3.35 -6.09 3.04
CA SER A 173 2.15 -6.13 3.89
C SER A 173 2.35 -5.54 5.30
N ARG A 174 3.59 -5.29 5.73
CA ARG A 174 3.90 -4.61 7.00
C ARG A 174 3.79 -3.09 6.90
N PHE A 175 3.70 -2.54 5.70
CA PHE A 175 3.51 -1.12 5.44
C PHE A 175 2.05 -0.75 5.16
N THR A 176 1.11 -1.66 5.43
CA THR A 176 -0.34 -1.42 5.31
C THR A 176 -1.01 -1.28 6.68
N GLN A 177 -2.19 -0.68 6.70
CA GLN A 177 -2.97 -0.48 7.93
C GLN A 177 -3.86 -1.66 8.29
N ASP A 178 -3.79 -2.78 7.56
CA ASP A 178 -4.63 -3.97 7.78
C ASP A 178 -4.60 -4.46 9.23
N ARG A 179 -3.46 -4.33 9.92
CA ARG A 179 -3.33 -4.74 11.32
C ARG A 179 -4.19 -3.89 12.26
N LEU A 180 -4.29 -2.59 12.00
CA LEU A 180 -5.15 -1.69 12.74
C LEU A 180 -6.62 -1.96 12.42
N ASP A 181 -6.97 -2.20 11.16
CA ASP A 181 -8.33 -2.56 10.76
C ASP A 181 -8.80 -3.87 11.40
N ASN A 182 -7.93 -4.88 11.44
CA ASN A 182 -8.22 -6.14 12.11
C ASN A 182 -8.40 -5.94 13.63
N LEU A 183 -7.60 -5.07 14.26
CA LEU A 183 -7.76 -4.71 15.66
C LEU A 183 -9.11 -4.03 15.92
N PHE A 184 -9.51 -3.07 15.07
CA PHE A 184 -10.83 -2.44 15.16
C PHE A 184 -11.96 -3.45 14.91
N GLY A 185 -11.75 -4.42 14.02
CA GLY A 185 -12.66 -5.55 13.84
C GLY A 185 -12.88 -6.33 15.14
N CYS A 186 -11.80 -6.69 15.84
CA CYS A 186 -11.87 -7.35 17.14
C CYS A 186 -12.64 -6.52 18.18
N MET A 187 -12.44 -5.20 18.20
CA MET A 187 -13.15 -4.30 19.13
C MET A 187 -14.65 -4.20 18.81
N ARG A 188 -15.03 -4.32 17.54
CA ARG A 188 -16.41 -4.20 17.06
C ARG A 188 -17.19 -5.53 17.06
N MET A 189 -16.56 -6.64 17.42
CA MET A 189 -17.18 -7.98 17.44
C MET A 189 -18.46 -8.05 18.29
N LYS A 190 -18.49 -7.35 19.44
CA LYS A 190 -19.65 -7.34 20.35
C LYS A 190 -20.65 -6.23 20.03
N ASN A 191 -20.15 -5.07 19.63
CA ASN A 191 -20.96 -3.91 19.26
C ASN A 191 -20.32 -3.28 18.01
N PRO A 192 -20.98 -3.30 16.85
CA PRO A 192 -20.46 -2.72 15.60
C PRO A 192 -20.13 -1.21 15.71
N VAL A 193 -20.85 -0.49 16.58
CA VAL A 193 -20.68 0.96 16.79
C VAL A 193 -20.55 1.22 18.30
N PRO A 194 -19.38 0.92 18.90
CA PRO A 194 -19.16 1.10 20.32
C PRO A 194 -19.06 2.58 20.68
N SER A 195 -19.60 2.96 21.83
CA SER A 195 -19.30 4.24 22.48
C SER A 195 -17.81 4.33 22.86
N CYS A 196 -17.32 5.55 23.13
CA CYS A 196 -15.92 5.76 23.53
C CYS A 196 -15.53 4.94 24.79
N LEU A 197 -16.47 4.75 25.72
CA LEU A 197 -16.23 3.97 26.94
C LEU A 197 -16.08 2.49 26.63
N GLU A 198 -17.00 1.93 25.81
CA GLU A 198 -16.95 0.54 25.38
C GLU A 198 -15.68 0.26 24.58
N PHE A 199 -15.31 1.14 23.66
CA PHE A 199 -14.07 1.03 22.89
C PHE A 199 -12.84 1.02 23.80
N ARG A 200 -12.76 1.95 24.77
CA ARG A 200 -11.66 2.01 25.73
C ARG A 200 -11.55 0.74 26.58
N GLN A 201 -12.68 0.20 27.03
CA GLN A 201 -12.72 -1.05 27.80
C GLN A 201 -12.29 -2.24 26.94
N ALA A 202 -12.79 -2.33 25.70
CA ALA A 202 -12.41 -3.37 24.75
C ALA A 202 -10.90 -3.33 24.45
N LEU A 203 -10.33 -2.14 24.23
CA LEU A 203 -8.89 -1.96 24.03
C LEU A 203 -8.10 -2.47 25.24
N LYS A 204 -8.45 -2.05 26.46
CA LYS A 204 -7.78 -2.50 27.70
C LYS A 204 -7.78 -4.02 27.82
N ILE A 205 -8.94 -4.65 27.64
CA ILE A 205 -9.10 -6.11 27.76
C ILE A 205 -8.25 -6.81 26.69
N ASN A 206 -8.29 -6.35 25.43
CA ASN A 206 -7.52 -6.95 24.35
C ASN A 206 -6.00 -6.83 24.58
N THR A 207 -5.52 -5.68 25.05
CA THR A 207 -4.09 -5.47 25.37
C THR A 207 -3.63 -6.41 26.47
N VAL A 208 -4.37 -6.46 27.58
CA VAL A 208 -4.04 -7.32 28.73
C VAL A 208 -4.09 -8.80 28.33
N ALA A 209 -5.07 -9.21 27.54
CA ALA A 209 -5.20 -10.59 27.06
C ALA A 209 -4.01 -11.06 26.19
N GLN A 210 -3.28 -10.16 25.50
CA GLN A 210 -2.10 -10.56 24.74
C GLN A 210 -0.97 -11.07 25.64
N PHE A 211 -0.83 -10.53 26.85
CA PHE A 211 0.21 -10.93 27.80
C PHE A 211 -0.15 -12.18 28.61
N PHE A 212 -1.44 -12.52 28.68
CA PHE A 212 -1.92 -13.73 29.37
C PHE A 212 -2.04 -14.96 28.46
N LYS A 213 -1.75 -14.84 27.16
CA LYS A 213 -1.59 -16.02 26.31
C LYS A 213 -0.31 -16.74 26.70
N CYS A 214 -0.46 -17.92 27.31
CA CYS A 214 0.65 -18.84 27.48
C CYS A 214 1.25 -19.17 26.10
N PRO A 215 2.59 -19.17 25.91
CA PRO A 215 3.17 -19.46 24.62
C PRO A 215 2.71 -20.83 24.15
N ALA A 216 1.90 -20.88 23.09
CA ALA A 216 1.62 -22.13 22.40
C ALA A 216 2.88 -22.49 21.61
N HIS A 217 3.78 -23.22 22.26
CA HIS A 217 5.09 -23.72 21.82
C HIS A 217 6.26 -22.77 22.06
N GLY A 218 7.02 -23.08 23.12
CA GLY A 218 8.47 -22.96 23.05
C GLY A 218 9.00 -23.99 22.06
N ARG A 219 9.73 -23.52 21.05
CA ARG A 219 10.76 -24.25 20.32
C ARG A 219 11.89 -23.27 20.03
#